data_AF-A0A8C4PFI2-F1
#
_entry.id   AF-A0A8C4PFI2-F1
#
_cell.length_a   1.000
_cell.length_b   1.000
_cell.length_c   1.000
_cell.angle_alpha   90.00
_cell.angle_beta   90.00
_cell.angle_gamma   90.00
#
_symmetry.space_group_name_H-M   'P 1'
#
loop_
_entity.id
_entity.type
_entity.pdbx_description
1 polymer ?
#
loop_
_entity_poly.entity_id
_entity_poly.type
_entity_poly.pdbx_seq_one_letter_code
_entity_poly.pdbx_strand_id
1 'polypeptide(L)'
;MSVLRPLDKLPGLNTATILLVGTEDALLQQLADAMLKEDCASELKVHLAKSLPLPSNVTRPRIDLIMFVVNLHSKYSLRNVEESLHHVDATFFLGRVGFLATGGGRLS
;
A
#
# COMPACT_ATOMS: atom_id res chain seq x y z
N MET A 1 19.56 -1.23 4.17
CA MET A 1 18.17 -0.75 3.93
C MET A 1 17.22 -1.93 4.07
N SER A 2 16.09 -1.79 4.76
CA SER A 2 15.25 -2.93 5.16
C SER A 2 14.21 -3.25 4.10
N VAL A 3 14.21 -4.49 3.62
CA VAL A 3 13.11 -5.06 2.82
C VAL A 3 11.86 -5.16 3.70
N LEU A 4 10.69 -4.82 3.15
CA LEU A 4 9.42 -4.98 3.85
C LEU A 4 9.00 -6.45 3.81
N ARG A 5 8.84 -7.09 4.98
CA ARG A 5 8.50 -8.51 5.11
C ARG A 5 7.12 -8.71 5.77
N PRO A 6 6.30 -9.66 5.28
CA PRO A 6 4.93 -9.81 5.77
C PRO A 6 4.80 -10.51 7.13
N LEU A 7 5.85 -11.20 7.58
CA LEU A 7 5.80 -12.13 8.72
C LEU A 7 6.67 -11.72 9.91
N ASP A 8 7.20 -10.50 9.91
CA ASP A 8 8.03 -10.00 11.03
C ASP A 8 7.19 -9.80 12.31
N LYS A 9 5.86 -9.81 12.22
CA LYS A 9 4.92 -9.63 13.33
C LYS A 9 3.72 -10.57 13.22
N LEU A 10 3.20 -11.01 14.36
CA LEU A 10 2.00 -11.86 14.43
C LEU A 10 0.74 -11.10 13.98
N PRO A 11 -0.25 -11.78 13.37
CA PRO A 11 -1.56 -11.20 13.09
C PRO A 11 -2.23 -10.68 14.36
N GLY A 12 -2.82 -9.49 14.28
CA GLY A 12 -3.76 -9.00 15.30
C GLY A 12 -5.10 -9.71 15.17
N LEU A 13 -5.80 -9.89 16.30
CA LEU A 13 -7.13 -10.49 16.30
C LEU A 13 -8.12 -9.55 15.59
N ASN A 14 -8.79 -10.05 14.55
CA ASN A 14 -9.84 -9.32 13.82
C ASN A 14 -9.42 -7.93 13.31
N THR A 15 -8.14 -7.75 13.01
CA THR A 15 -7.60 -6.51 12.43
C THR A 15 -6.99 -6.80 11.06
N ALA A 16 -7.20 -5.90 10.10
CA ALA A 16 -6.53 -5.91 8.81
C ALA A 16 -5.82 -4.58 8.57
N THR A 17 -4.56 -4.61 8.14
CA THR A 17 -3.74 -3.42 7.90
C THR A 17 -3.31 -3.34 6.44
N ILE A 18 -3.71 -2.27 5.76
CA ILE A 18 -3.41 -2.00 4.35
C ILE A 18 -2.43 -0.83 4.27
N LEU A 19 -1.37 -1.00 3.47
CA LEU A 19 -0.44 0.07 3.12
C LEU A 19 -0.73 0.55 1.69
N LEU A 20 -1.17 1.80 1.56
CA LEU A 20 -1.28 2.47 0.26
C LEU A 20 0.04 3.17 -0.05
N VAL A 21 0.63 2.86 -1.21
CA VAL A 21 1.89 3.44 -1.67
C VAL A 21 1.65 4.20 -2.97
N GLY A 22 1.93 5.51 -2.99
CA GLY A 22 1.71 6.34 -4.17
C GLY A 22 2.19 7.78 -3.95
N THR A 23 2.33 8.53 -5.04
CA THR A 23 2.94 9.87 -4.98
C THR A 23 1.94 10.99 -4.66
N GLU A 24 0.65 10.72 -4.83
CA GLU A 24 -0.43 11.69 -4.73
C GLU A 24 -1.18 11.58 -3.39
N ASP A 25 -0.71 12.32 -2.37
CA ASP A 25 -1.27 12.27 -1.00
C ASP A 25 -2.79 12.43 -0.93
N ALA A 26 -3.36 13.37 -1.70
CA ALA A 26 -4.79 13.62 -1.70
C ALA A 26 -5.61 12.43 -2.23
N LEU A 27 -5.13 11.75 -3.28
CA LEU A 27 -5.79 10.57 -3.84
C LEU A 27 -5.70 9.39 -2.88
N LEU A 28 -4.54 9.20 -2.25
CA LEU A 28 -4.33 8.16 -1.25
C LEU A 28 -5.25 8.37 -0.04
N GLN A 29 -5.36 9.60 0.46
CA GLN A 29 -6.24 9.94 1.57
C GLN A 29 -7.71 9.72 1.20
N GLN A 30 -8.15 10.17 0.03
CA GLN A 30 -9.52 9.96 -0.43
C GLN A 30 -9.87 8.46 -0.55
N LEU A 31 -8.92 7.64 -1.04
CA LEU A 31 -9.09 6.19 -1.11
C LEU A 31 -9.17 5.58 0.30
N ALA A 32 -8.30 5.99 1.22
CA ALA A 32 -8.32 5.54 2.60
C ALA A 32 -9.64 5.88 3.29
N ASP A 33 -10.13 7.11 3.14
CA ASP A 33 -11.40 7.57 3.70
C ASP A 33 -12.57 6.76 3.12
N ALA A 34 -12.54 6.44 1.82
CA ALA A 34 -13.55 5.60 1.19
C ALA A 34 -13.54 4.16 1.72
N MET A 35 -12.36 3.58 1.96
CA MET A 35 -12.22 2.24 2.53
C MET A 35 -12.70 2.16 3.99
N LEU A 36 -12.54 3.25 4.75
CA LEU A 36 -12.95 3.36 6.15
C LEU A 36 -14.39 3.84 6.33
N LYS A 37 -15.10 4.14 5.24
CA LYS A 37 -16.43 4.74 5.29
C LYS A 37 -17.51 3.78 5.78
N GLU A 38 -17.42 2.51 5.42
CA GLU A 38 -18.41 1.49 5.78
C GLU A 38 -17.89 0.61 6.91
N ASP A 39 -18.78 0.27 7.84
CA ASP A 39 -18.47 -0.63 8.94
C ASP A 39 -18.12 -2.02 8.42
N CYS A 40 -16.94 -2.49 8.81
CA CYS A 40 -16.45 -3.82 8.50
C CYS A 40 -16.52 -4.72 9.75
N ALA A 41 -16.70 -6.03 9.56
CA ALA A 41 -16.65 -6.99 10.66
C ALA A 41 -15.28 -7.03 11.36
N SER A 42 -14.22 -6.58 10.68
CA SER A 42 -12.85 -6.48 11.18
C SER A 42 -12.41 -5.02 11.28
N GLU A 43 -11.54 -4.72 12.24
CA GLU A 43 -10.90 -3.41 12.39
C GLU A 43 -9.95 -3.18 11.21
N LEU A 44 -10.32 -2.26 10.31
CA LEU A 44 -9.49 -1.89 9.17
C LEU A 44 -8.55 -0.72 9.52
N LYS A 45 -7.25 -0.90 9.30
CA LYS A 45 -6.21 0.13 9.46
C LYS A 45 -5.60 0.44 8.10
N VAL A 46 -5.52 1.72 7.76
CA VAL A 46 -4.91 2.17 6.50
C VAL A 46 -3.71 3.07 6.81
N HIS A 47 -2.56 2.71 6.26
CA HIS A 47 -1.34 3.52 6.32
C HIS A 47 -0.99 4.03 4.93
N LEU A 48 -0.44 5.24 4.86
CA LEU A 48 -0.03 5.87 3.61
C LEU A 48 1.50 5.98 3.56
N ALA A 49 2.06 5.82 2.37
CA ALA A 49 3.47 6.07 2.11
C ALA A 49 3.68 6.61 0.70
N LYS A 50 4.66 7.50 0.55
CA LYS A 50 5.04 8.04 -0.77
C LYS A 50 5.82 7.05 -1.61
N SER A 51 6.67 6.28 -0.95
CA SER A 51 7.59 5.34 -1.58
C SER A 51 8.07 4.28 -0.57
N LEU A 52 8.77 3.27 -1.07
CA LEU A 52 9.52 2.32 -0.28
C LEU A 52 11.04 2.50 -0.55
N PRO A 53 11.92 2.16 0.43
CA PRO A 53 11.62 1.53 1.70
C PRO A 53 11.06 2.54 2.72
N LEU A 54 10.12 2.08 3.55
CA LEU A 54 9.67 2.86 4.70
C LEU A 54 10.84 3.10 5.68
N PRO A 55 10.90 4.25 6.37
CA PRO A 55 11.93 4.54 7.36
C PRO A 55 11.93 3.48 8.48
N SER A 56 13.12 3.20 9.02
CA SER A 56 13.29 2.23 10.10
C SER A 56 12.50 2.68 11.33
N ASN A 57 11.52 1.87 11.74
CA ASN A 57 10.71 2.14 12.92
C ASN A 57 10.45 0.84 13.67
N VAL A 58 10.85 0.79 14.94
CA VAL A 58 10.64 -0.35 15.85
C VAL A 58 9.16 -0.66 16.07
N THR A 59 8.27 0.33 15.95
CA THR A 59 6.82 0.17 16.16
C THR A 59 6.02 -0.08 14.89
N ARG A 60 6.64 -0.36 13.74
CA ARG A 60 5.92 -0.58 12.46
C ARG A 60 4.86 -1.68 12.61
N PRO A 61 3.57 -1.45 12.28
CA PRO A 61 2.55 -2.49 12.38
C PRO A 61 2.81 -3.61 11.36
N ARG A 62 2.19 -4.77 11.58
CA ARG A 62 2.11 -5.82 10.55
C ARG A 62 1.35 -5.26 9.34
N ILE A 63 1.80 -5.60 8.13
CA ILE A 63 1.13 -5.17 6.89
C ILE A 63 0.56 -6.41 6.21
N ASP A 64 -0.74 -6.40 5.96
CA ASP A 64 -1.48 -7.53 5.41
C ASP A 64 -1.62 -7.43 3.89
N LEU A 65 -1.73 -6.21 3.37
CA LEU A 65 -1.81 -5.90 1.94
C LEU A 65 -1.04 -4.62 1.64
N ILE A 66 -0.33 -4.61 0.51
CA ILE A 66 0.27 -3.40 -0.09
C ILE A 66 -0.51 -3.08 -1.36
N MET A 67 -0.96 -1.84 -1.51
CA MET A 67 -1.58 -1.36 -2.74
C MET A 67 -0.74 -0.23 -3.34
N PHE A 68 -0.15 -0.49 -4.50
CA PHE A 68 0.55 0.54 -5.27
C PHE A 68 -0.45 1.31 -6.12
N VAL A 69 -0.61 2.59 -5.85
CA VAL A 69 -1.44 3.50 -6.62
C VAL A 69 -0.56 4.19 -7.67
N VAL A 70 -0.79 3.85 -8.93
CA VAL A 70 0.00 4.32 -10.08
C VAL A 70 -0.82 5.35 -10.84
N ASN A 71 -0.35 6.58 -10.93
CA ASN A 71 -0.95 7.60 -11.78
C ASN A 71 -0.36 7.52 -13.19
N LEU A 72 -1.16 7.06 -14.16
CA LEU A 72 -0.71 6.86 -15.54
C LEU A 72 -0.42 8.17 -16.29
N HIS A 73 -0.85 9.32 -15.77
CA HIS A 73 -0.48 10.63 -16.31
C HIS A 73 0.88 11.12 -15.78
N SER A 74 1.49 10.43 -14.82
CA SER A 74 2.73 10.83 -14.16
C SER A 74 3.81 9.77 -14.35
N LYS A 75 4.80 10.06 -15.21
CA LYS A 75 6.00 9.20 -15.35
C LYS A 75 6.76 9.04 -14.03
N TYR A 76 6.72 10.07 -13.19
CA TYR A 76 7.32 10.02 -11.85
C TYR A 76 6.60 9.01 -10.95
N SER A 77 5.26 8.95 -11.00
CA SER A 77 4.48 7.97 -10.24
C SER A 77 4.85 6.54 -10.63
N LEU A 78 4.93 6.24 -11.93
CA LEU A 78 5.36 4.94 -12.42
C LEU A 78 6.77 4.58 -11.94
N ARG A 79 7.75 5.47 -12.16
CA ARG A 79 9.13 5.24 -11.73
C ARG A 79 9.26 5.04 -10.23
N ASN A 80 8.52 5.81 -9.43
CA ASN A 80 8.50 5.67 -7.98
C ASN A 80 7.99 4.29 -7.54
N VAL A 81 6.99 3.74 -8.25
CA VAL A 81 6.50 2.38 -8.00
C VAL A 81 7.53 1.34 -8.42
N GLU A 82 8.15 1.47 -9.60
CA GLU A 82 9.24 0.59 -10.03
C GLU A 82 10.38 0.52 -9.00
N GLU A 83 10.85 1.68 -8.53
CA GLU A 83 11.89 1.79 -7.49
C GLU A 83 11.44 1.18 -6.15
N SER A 84 10.19 1.41 -5.76
CA SER A 84 9.63 0.89 -4.51
C SER A 84 9.51 -0.63 -4.48
N LEU A 85 9.23 -1.26 -5.63
CA LEU A 85 9.06 -2.72 -5.73
C LEU A 85 10.33 -3.50 -5.37
N HIS A 86 11.52 -2.92 -5.60
CA HIS A 86 12.80 -3.52 -5.20
C HIS A 86 12.96 -3.68 -3.67
N HIS A 87 12.10 -3.04 -2.89
CA HIS A 87 12.13 -3.08 -1.42
C HIS A 87 11.03 -3.94 -0.81
N VAL A 88 10.28 -4.69 -1.63
CA VAL A 88 9.22 -5.59 -1.21
C VAL A 88 9.73 -7.03 -1.23
N ASP A 89 9.53 -7.77 -0.13
CA ASP A 89 9.89 -9.19 -0.09
C ASP A 89 9.03 -10.01 -1.07
N ALA A 90 9.64 -11.00 -1.74
CA ALA A 90 8.97 -11.83 -2.74
C ALA A 90 7.66 -12.47 -2.24
N THR A 91 7.58 -12.78 -0.94
CA THR A 91 6.41 -13.38 -0.31
C THR A 91 5.17 -12.49 -0.32
N PHE A 92 5.31 -11.17 -0.40
CA PHE A 92 4.17 -10.25 -0.56
C PHE A 92 3.48 -10.41 -1.92
N PHE A 93 4.21 -10.73 -2.97
CA PHE A 93 3.63 -10.87 -4.32
C PHE A 93 2.73 -12.10 -4.47
N LEU A 94 2.71 -13.00 -3.47
CA LEU A 94 1.80 -14.13 -3.40
C LEU A 94 0.41 -13.70 -2.85
N GLY A 95 -0.24 -12.77 -3.56
CA GLY A 95 -1.60 -12.31 -3.27
C GLY A 95 -1.73 -11.19 -2.24
N ARG A 96 -0.63 -10.59 -1.78
CA ARG A 96 -0.62 -9.46 -0.81
C ARG A 96 -0.10 -8.15 -1.41
N VAL A 97 0.00 -8.08 -2.72
CA VAL A 97 0.29 -6.86 -3.48
C VAL A 97 -0.82 -6.65 -4.51
N GLY A 98 -1.40 -5.45 -4.53
CA GLY A 98 -2.31 -4.98 -5.56
C GLY A 98 -1.77 -3.75 -6.27
N PHE A 99 -2.17 -3.54 -7.52
CA PHE A 99 -1.88 -2.34 -8.30
C PHE A 99 -3.19 -1.66 -8.67
N LEU A 100 -3.31 -0.38 -8.34
CA LEU A 100 -4.42 0.48 -8.75
C LEU A 100 -3.88 1.53 -9.71
N ALA A 101 -4.11 1.32 -11.00
CA ALA A 101 -3.80 2.32 -12.01
C ALA A 101 -4.93 3.36 -12.09
N THR A 102 -4.58 4.63 -11.98
CA THR A 102 -5.51 5.77 -12.11
C THR A 102 -5.18 6.55 -13.38
N GLY A 103 -6.20 7.19 -13.97
CA GLY A 103 -6.02 8.00 -15.18
C GLY A 103 -6.00 7.23 -16.49
N GLY A 104 -6.06 5.89 -16.48
CA GLY A 104 -6.43 5.12 -17.66
C GLY A 104 -7.92 5.30 -17.91
N GLY A 105 -8.31 5.98 -18.98
CA GLY A 105 -9.71 6.29 -19.27
C GLY A 105 -10.62 5.06 -19.35
N ARG A 106 -11.94 5.31 -19.37
CA ARG A 106 -13.01 4.30 -19.52
C ARG A 106 -12.57 3.20 -20.49
N LEU A 107 -12.66 1.95 -20.04
CA LEU A 107 -12.75 0.81 -20.94
C LEU A 107 -14.00 1.06 -21.80
N SER A 108 -13.79 1.59 -23.02
CA SER A 108 -14.83 1.70 -24.04
C SER A 108 -15.10 0.35 -24.66
#